data_AF-A0A0R3X0L7-F1
#
_entry.id   AF-A0A0R3X0L7-F1
#
_cell.length_a   1.000
_cell.length_b   1.000
_cell.length_c   1.000
_cell.angle_alpha   90.00
_cell.angle_beta   90.00
_cell.angle_gamma   90.00
#
_symmetry.space_group_name_H-M   'P 1'
#
loop_
_entity.id
_entity.type
_entity.pdbx_description
1 polymer ?
#
loop_
_entity_poly.entity_id
_entity_poly.type
_entity_poly.pdbx_seq_one_letter_code
_entity_poly.pdbx_strand_id
1 'polypeptide(L)'
;MSSPKGRLVAVNAYLLLALLLAVVIISADAASVPHWYSRVIEKLNTTLVQNGYYAKCLVDSPVSAIDCKGVAYGAGLKAEAAKDNARYYASATGDYRCGYFVGQCIIRQYSK
;
A
#
# COMPACT_ATOMS: atom_id res chain seq x y z
N MET A 1 -61.50 12.26 12.11
CA MET A 1 -60.83 11.06 11.57
C MET A 1 -59.60 11.53 10.79
N SER A 2 -58.41 11.24 11.31
CA SER A 2 -57.14 11.81 10.84
C SER A 2 -56.61 11.08 9.60
N SER A 3 -56.14 11.85 8.62
CA SER A 3 -55.74 11.44 7.27
C SER A 3 -54.40 10.67 7.26
N PRO A 4 -54.29 9.52 6.56
CA PRO A 4 -53.10 8.64 6.61
C PRO A 4 -51.89 9.15 5.79
N LYS A 5 -51.99 10.33 5.16
CA LYS A 5 -50.98 10.84 4.20
C LYS A 5 -49.60 11.14 4.80
N GLY A 6 -49.50 11.44 6.09
CA GLY A 6 -48.23 11.83 6.73
C GLY A 6 -47.24 10.68 6.92
N ARG A 7 -47.71 9.43 7.03
CA ARG A 7 -46.83 8.27 7.31
C ARG A 7 -46.03 7.81 6.09
N LEU A 8 -46.58 7.91 4.88
CA LEU A 8 -45.89 7.47 3.65
C LEU A 8 -44.72 8.37 3.26
N VAL A 9 -44.83 9.68 3.52
CA VAL A 9 -43.77 10.65 3.21
C VAL A 9 -42.56 10.47 4.14
N ALA A 10 -42.82 10.19 5.42
CA ALA A 10 -41.77 9.98 6.41
C ALA A 10 -40.93 8.72 6.11
N VAL A 11 -41.57 7.60 5.76
CA VAL A 11 -40.86 6.34 5.43
C VAL A 11 -39.91 6.52 4.26
N ASN A 12 -40.33 7.24 3.22
CA ASN A 12 -39.48 7.55 2.07
C ASN A 12 -38.28 8.44 2.43
N ALA A 13 -38.46 9.41 3.33
CA ALA A 13 -37.39 10.29 3.78
C ALA A 13 -36.31 9.54 4.58
N TYR A 14 -36.71 8.61 5.45
CA TYR A 14 -35.76 7.77 6.21
C TYR A 14 -35.00 6.81 5.29
N LEU A 15 -35.65 6.25 4.27
CA LEU A 15 -35.00 5.37 3.30
C LEU A 15 -33.98 6.13 2.44
N LEU A 16 -34.32 7.34 2.00
CA LEU A 16 -33.41 8.24 1.29
C LEU A 16 -32.21 8.65 2.17
N LEU A 17 -32.46 8.98 3.45
CA LEU A 17 -31.40 9.33 4.39
C LEU A 17 -30.46 8.15 4.67
N ALA A 18 -31.01 6.94 4.82
CA ALA A 18 -30.23 5.72 5.00
C ALA A 18 -29.39 5.39 3.75
N LEU A 19 -29.95 5.58 2.54
CA LEU A 19 -29.19 5.42 1.30
C LEU A 19 -28.06 6.45 1.16
N LEU A 20 -28.33 7.71 1.49
CA LEU A 20 -27.32 8.77 1.48
C LEU A 20 -26.19 8.49 2.48
N LEU A 21 -26.53 8.04 3.69
CA LEU A 21 -25.54 7.61 4.69
C LEU A 21 -24.73 6.42 4.19
N ALA A 22 -25.36 5.41 3.59
CA ALA A 22 -24.65 4.25 3.03
C ALA A 22 -23.67 4.66 1.92
N VAL A 23 -24.07 5.56 1.01
CA VAL A 23 -23.21 6.06 -0.07
C VAL A 23 -22.01 6.84 0.48
N VAL A 24 -22.20 7.67 1.51
CA VAL A 24 -21.11 8.43 2.15
C VAL A 24 -20.13 7.50 2.88
N ILE A 25 -20.63 6.46 3.56
CA ILE A 25 -19.79 5.50 4.27
C ILE A 25 -18.97 4.65 3.28
N ILE A 26 -19.54 4.24 2.15
CA ILE A 26 -18.84 3.44 1.13
C ILE A 26 -17.78 4.28 0.39
N SER A 27 -18.02 5.58 0.20
CA SER A 27 -17.10 6.47 -0.52
C SER A 27 -15.83 6.84 0.27
N ALA A 28 -15.85 6.69 1.61
CA ALA A 28 -14.70 7.02 2.45
C ALA A 28 -13.53 6.02 2.36
N ASP A 29 -13.78 4.80 1.85
CA ASP A 29 -12.77 3.75 1.75
C ASP A 29 -12.10 3.62 0.37
N ALA A 30 -12.56 4.36 -0.62
CA ALA A 30 -11.97 4.37 -1.97
C ALA A 30 -10.81 5.39 -2.12
N ALA A 31 -10.02 5.60 -1.07
CA ALA A 31 -8.78 6.37 -1.20
C ALA A 31 -7.83 5.58 -2.11
N SER A 32 -7.50 6.13 -3.28
CA SER A 32 -6.59 5.48 -4.21
C SER A 32 -5.22 5.32 -3.57
N VAL A 33 -4.66 4.11 -3.65
CA VAL A 33 -3.29 3.86 -3.20
C VAL A 33 -2.35 4.75 -4.00
N PRO A 34 -1.50 5.58 -3.35
CA PRO A 34 -0.60 6.44 -4.10
C PRO A 34 0.32 5.61 -4.98
N HIS A 35 0.48 6.04 -6.25
CA HIS A 35 1.17 5.27 -7.30
C HIS A 35 2.57 4.78 -6.90
N TRP A 36 3.25 5.51 -6.02
CA TRP A 36 4.57 5.13 -5.52
C TRP A 36 4.55 3.80 -4.75
N TYR A 37 3.52 3.58 -3.93
CA TYR A 37 3.39 2.37 -3.11
C TYR A 37 2.93 1.17 -3.92
N SER A 38 2.09 1.38 -4.94
CA SER A 38 1.47 0.31 -5.75
C SER A 38 2.51 -0.68 -6.27
N ARG A 39 3.64 -0.18 -6.79
CA ARG A 39 4.72 -1.05 -7.30
C ARG A 39 5.41 -1.84 -6.19
N VAL A 40 5.59 -1.26 -5.01
CA VAL A 40 6.27 -1.93 -3.89
C VAL A 40 5.40 -3.08 -3.38
N ILE A 41 4.11 -2.82 -3.16
CA ILE A 41 3.19 -3.83 -2.63
C ILE A 41 2.92 -4.96 -3.65
N GLU A 42 2.88 -4.65 -4.94
CA GLU A 42 2.77 -5.63 -6.01
C GLU A 42 3.98 -6.57 -6.02
N LYS A 43 5.21 -6.03 -5.93
CA LYS A 43 6.44 -6.83 -5.93
C LYS A 43 6.62 -7.66 -4.67
N LEU A 44 6.13 -7.17 -3.54
CA LEU A 44 6.18 -7.89 -2.26
C LEU A 44 4.97 -8.82 -2.05
N ASN A 45 3.99 -8.80 -2.96
CA ASN A 45 2.72 -9.52 -2.83
C ASN A 45 2.07 -9.29 -1.45
N THR A 46 1.94 -8.01 -1.06
CA THR A 46 1.43 -7.61 0.25
C THR A 46 0.41 -6.48 0.13
N THR A 47 -0.18 -6.08 1.25
CA THR A 47 -1.12 -4.94 1.36
C THR A 47 -0.48 -3.79 2.12
N LEU A 48 -1.01 -2.57 1.92
CA LEU A 48 -0.57 -1.42 2.71
C LEU A 48 -1.05 -1.49 4.15
N VAL A 49 -0.10 -1.34 5.06
CA VAL A 49 -0.27 -1.20 6.50
C VAL A 49 -0.03 0.26 6.91
N GLN A 50 -0.99 0.85 7.63
CA GLN A 50 -0.88 2.20 8.20
C GLN A 50 0.39 2.32 9.06
N ASN A 51 1.10 3.43 8.93
CA ASN A 51 2.39 3.71 9.58
C ASN A 51 3.53 2.74 9.21
N GLY A 52 3.31 1.84 8.25
CA GLY A 52 4.35 0.96 7.71
C GLY A 52 5.33 1.73 6.80
N TYR A 53 6.59 1.32 6.83
CA TYR A 53 7.64 1.82 5.97
C TYR A 53 7.83 0.90 4.77
N TYR A 54 8.02 1.50 3.60
CA TYR A 54 8.23 0.82 2.33
C TYR A 54 9.50 1.38 1.71
N ALA A 55 10.32 0.51 1.15
CA ALA A 55 11.60 0.85 0.56
C ALA A 55 11.64 0.41 -0.91
N LYS A 56 12.18 1.29 -1.75
CA LYS A 56 12.65 0.99 -3.09
C LYS A 56 14.13 1.35 -3.15
N CYS A 57 14.97 0.35 -3.33
CA CYS A 57 16.42 0.50 -3.30
C CYS A 57 17.04 0.15 -4.65
N LEU A 58 18.10 0.86 -5.02
CA LEU A 58 18.96 0.47 -6.13
C LEU A 58 19.86 -0.67 -5.70
N VAL A 59 20.06 -1.63 -6.60
CA VAL A 59 21.02 -2.72 -6.44
C VAL A 59 21.99 -2.61 -7.60
N ASP A 60 23.27 -2.43 -7.30
CA ASP A 60 24.29 -2.25 -8.32
C ASP A 60 25.52 -3.10 -7.98
N SER A 61 25.69 -4.20 -8.71
CA SER A 61 26.85 -5.06 -8.53
C SER A 61 28.00 -4.57 -9.40
N PRO A 62 29.17 -4.24 -8.83
CA PRO A 62 30.34 -3.92 -9.62
C PRO A 62 30.96 -5.16 -10.28
N VAL A 63 30.45 -6.36 -9.98
CA VAL A 63 30.98 -7.64 -10.47
C VAL A 63 30.12 -8.13 -11.62
N SER A 64 30.66 -8.10 -12.83
CA SER A 64 29.94 -8.48 -14.06
C SER A 64 29.41 -9.93 -14.07
N ALA A 65 29.99 -10.81 -13.25
CA ALA A 65 29.54 -12.19 -13.10
C ALA A 65 28.33 -12.36 -12.16
N ILE A 66 27.88 -11.31 -11.48
CA ILE A 66 26.75 -11.35 -10.53
C ILE A 66 25.56 -10.64 -11.16
N ASP A 67 24.54 -11.40 -11.54
CA ASP A 67 23.29 -10.85 -12.07
C ASP A 67 22.38 -10.40 -10.92
N CYS A 68 22.37 -9.08 -10.67
CA CYS A 68 21.47 -8.46 -9.72
C CYS A 68 20.40 -7.65 -10.45
N LYS A 69 19.14 -7.84 -10.04
CA LYS A 69 18.05 -6.96 -10.48
C LYS A 69 18.31 -5.55 -9.97
N GLY A 70 18.33 -4.57 -10.86
CA GLY A 70 18.71 -3.18 -10.53
C GLY A 70 17.85 -2.48 -9.47
N VAL A 71 16.72 -3.05 -9.05
CA VAL A 71 15.86 -2.53 -7.99
C VAL A 71 15.40 -3.63 -7.06
N ALA A 72 15.51 -3.39 -5.77
CA ALA A 72 14.97 -4.22 -4.70
C ALA A 72 13.89 -3.48 -3.89
N TYR A 73 13.00 -4.25 -3.29
CA TYR A 73 11.82 -3.77 -2.59
C TYR A 73 11.78 -4.33 -1.18
N GLY A 74 11.32 -3.54 -0.21
CA GLY A 74 11.15 -4.01 1.17
C GLY A 74 10.06 -3.25 1.89
N ALA A 75 9.54 -3.86 2.96
CA ALA A 75 8.55 -3.26 3.84
C ALA A 75 8.85 -3.62 5.29
N GLY A 76 8.49 -2.76 6.25
CA GLY A 76 8.71 -3.02 7.67
C GLY A 76 8.07 -1.97 8.56
N LEU A 77 8.03 -2.24 9.87
CA LEU A 77 7.50 -1.29 10.86
C LEU A 77 8.50 -0.18 11.24
N LYS A 78 9.72 -0.24 10.70
CA LYS A 78 10.80 0.74 10.84
C LYS A 78 11.46 0.97 9.48
N ALA A 79 12.06 2.14 9.27
CA ALA A 79 12.75 2.46 8.03
C ALA A 79 13.92 1.51 7.76
N GLU A 80 14.69 1.18 8.79
CA GLU A 80 15.83 0.26 8.72
C GLU A 80 15.36 -1.15 8.36
N ALA A 81 14.27 -1.62 8.99
CA ALA A 81 13.68 -2.92 8.68
C ALA A 81 13.19 -3.00 7.23
N ALA A 82 12.61 -1.93 6.69
CA ALA A 82 12.22 -1.88 5.28
C ALA A 82 13.45 -1.98 4.34
N LYS A 83 14.58 -1.35 4.71
CA LYS A 83 15.84 -1.48 3.96
C LYS A 83 16.44 -2.87 4.07
N ASP A 84 16.46 -3.47 5.26
CA ASP A 84 17.00 -4.82 5.45
C ASP A 84 16.16 -5.87 4.71
N ASN A 85 14.84 -5.71 4.71
CA ASN A 85 13.96 -6.56 3.90
C ASN A 85 14.18 -6.36 2.39
N ALA A 86 14.59 -5.16 1.95
CA ALA A 86 15.01 -4.96 0.56
C ALA A 86 16.33 -5.69 0.22
N ARG A 87 17.28 -5.77 1.16
CA ARG A 87 18.49 -6.59 1.00
C ARG A 87 18.17 -8.08 0.89
N TYR A 88 17.27 -8.55 1.74
CA TYR A 88 16.78 -9.93 1.66
C TYR A 88 16.09 -10.20 0.32
N TYR A 89 15.20 -9.31 -0.12
CA TYR A 89 14.52 -9.40 -1.42
C TYR A 89 15.52 -9.46 -2.58
N ALA A 90 16.56 -8.63 -2.58
CA ALA A 90 17.59 -8.64 -3.61
C ALA A 90 18.28 -10.00 -3.70
N SER A 91 18.65 -10.56 -2.54
CA SER A 91 19.31 -11.87 -2.43
C SER A 91 18.39 -13.02 -2.83
N ALA A 92 17.08 -12.90 -2.59
CA ALA A 92 16.09 -13.92 -2.90
C ALA A 92 15.62 -13.90 -4.36
N THR A 93 15.72 -12.76 -5.06
CA THR A 93 15.22 -12.60 -6.43
C THR A 93 16.31 -12.52 -7.50
N GLY A 94 17.57 -12.55 -7.10
CA GLY A 94 18.76 -12.64 -7.96
C GLY A 94 19.81 -13.56 -7.32
N ASP A 95 21.10 -13.25 -7.53
CA ASP A 95 22.18 -13.92 -6.81
C ASP A 95 22.11 -13.62 -5.30
N TYR A 96 22.45 -14.61 -4.45
CA TYR A 96 22.42 -14.46 -2.99
C TYR A 96 23.29 -13.31 -2.47
N ARG A 97 24.29 -12.86 -3.24
CA ARG A 97 25.17 -11.74 -2.92
C ARG A 97 24.54 -10.38 -3.22
N CYS A 98 23.43 -10.32 -3.95
CA CYS A 98 22.79 -9.07 -4.33
C CYS A 98 22.34 -8.23 -3.14
N GLY A 99 22.08 -8.84 -1.97
CA GLY A 99 21.81 -8.11 -0.74
C GLY A 99 22.96 -7.18 -0.30
N TYR A 100 24.21 -7.53 -0.60
CA TYR A 100 25.38 -6.71 -0.26
C TYR A 100 25.51 -5.47 -1.15
N PHE A 101 24.92 -5.52 -2.35
CA PHE A 101 24.98 -4.46 -3.35
C PHE A 101 23.80 -3.49 -3.29
N VAL A 102 22.93 -3.61 -2.27
CA VAL A 102 21.84 -2.66 -2.03
C VAL A 102 22.41 -1.35 -1.49
N GLY A 103 22.34 -0.32 -2.31
CA GLY A 103 22.89 1.00 -2.02
C GLY A 103 21.84 1.99 -1.52
N GLN A 104 21.55 2.97 -2.37
CA GLN A 104 20.63 4.07 -2.08
C GLN A 104 19.18 3.58 -2.09
N CYS A 105 18.40 4.05 -1.12
CA CYS A 105 17.00 3.69 -0.95
C CYS A 105 16.14 4.93 -0.84
N ILE A 106 14.99 4.93 -1.52
CA ILE A 106 13.87 5.82 -1.20
C ILE A 106 12.97 5.05 -0.25
N ILE A 107 12.83 5.55 0.98
CA ILE A 107 12.00 4.95 2.01
C ILE A 107 10.89 5.93 2.38
N ARG A 108 9.65 5.46 2.39
CA ARG A 108 8.48 6.28 2.75
C ARG A 108 7.60 5.55 3.74
N GLN A 109 7.07 6.32 4.68
CA GLN A 109 6.04 5.85 5.58
C GLN A 109 4.67 6.08 4.95
N TYR A 110 3.84 5.04 4.95
CA TYR A 110 2.47 5.16 4.51
C TYR A 110 1.60 5.76 5.61
N SER A 111 0.92 6.85 5.28
CA SER A 111 -0.23 7.37 6.03
C SER A 111 -1.37 7.59 5.07
N LYS A 112 -2.56 7.10 5.43
CA LYS A 112 -3.83 7.44 4.78
C LYS A 112 -4.17 8.92 5.01
#